data_AF-A0A1H6LRZ3-F1
#
_entry.id   AF-A0A1H6LRZ3-F1
#
_cell.length_a   1.000
_cell.length_b   1.000
_cell.length_c   1.000
_cell.angle_alpha   90.00
_cell.angle_beta   90.00
_cell.angle_gamma   90.00
#
_symmetry.space_group_name_H-M   'P 1'
#
loop_
_entity.id
_entity.type
_entity.pdbx_description
1 polymer ?
#
loop_
_entity_poly.entity_id
_entity_poly.type
_entity_poly.pdbx_seq_one_letter_code
_entity_poly.pdbx_strand_id
1 'polypeptide(L)'
;MRRIAVAFGVMLGLVALAPPAGAADTGQMVLLQSGSVRCLVSTDDPAFGGGPMTVCALTNGQPWGMAPWESSKWHQRLNLAVVRGTGEFFWDRGLLPDPAQLPTAPVSVDGGAYKINGWTIEPEGLRTRVTYDATGHGMFVNAVEIRGY
;
A
#
# COMPACT_ATOMS: atom_id res chain seq x y z
N MET A 1 8.96 24.40 -68.62
CA MET A 1 8.17 24.82 -67.44
C MET A 1 8.08 23.65 -66.47
N ARG A 2 8.22 23.95 -65.18
CA ARG A 2 8.35 23.03 -64.03
C ARG A 2 6.98 22.44 -63.65
N ARG A 3 7.02 21.25 -63.02
CA ARG A 3 6.14 20.79 -61.90
C ARG A 3 4.73 20.28 -62.29
N ILE A 4 4.13 19.22 -61.72
CA ILE A 4 4.30 18.42 -60.49
C ILE A 4 3.63 17.05 -60.71
N ALA A 5 4.24 15.97 -60.22
CA ALA A 5 3.59 14.66 -60.05
C ALA A 5 2.79 14.65 -58.73
N VAL A 6 1.53 14.21 -58.78
CA VAL A 6 0.70 14.02 -57.58
C VAL A 6 0.58 12.52 -57.33
N ALA A 7 1.26 12.04 -56.29
CA ALA A 7 1.10 10.69 -55.77
C ALA A 7 -0.10 10.66 -54.82
N PHE A 8 -1.05 9.77 -55.09
CA PHE A 8 -2.19 9.48 -54.22
C PHE A 8 -1.70 8.72 -52.97
N GLY A 9 -1.80 9.36 -51.80
CA GLY A 9 -1.50 8.75 -50.51
C GLY A 9 -2.68 7.95 -49.97
N VAL A 10 -2.45 6.67 -49.66
CA VAL A 10 -3.37 5.81 -48.91
C VAL A 10 -3.14 6.07 -47.41
N MET A 11 -4.11 6.67 -46.73
CA MET A 11 -4.11 6.77 -45.26
C MET A 11 -4.82 5.55 -44.66
N LEU A 12 -4.04 4.61 -44.12
CA LEU A 12 -4.51 3.59 -43.18
C LEU A 12 -4.56 4.22 -41.79
N GLY A 13 -5.78 4.43 -41.27
CA GLY A 13 -6.00 4.90 -39.90
C GLY A 13 -5.65 3.83 -38.87
N LEU A 14 -4.64 4.09 -38.05
CA LEU A 14 -4.41 3.33 -36.81
C LEU A 14 -5.47 3.72 -35.78
N VAL A 15 -6.34 2.78 -35.42
CA VAL A 15 -7.14 2.87 -34.19
C VAL A 15 -6.17 2.65 -33.03
N ALA A 16 -5.80 3.72 -32.34
CA ALA A 16 -5.05 3.63 -31.09
C ALA A 16 -5.96 3.02 -30.01
N LEU A 17 -5.74 1.74 -29.70
CA LEU A 17 -6.30 1.11 -28.51
C LEU A 17 -5.65 1.79 -27.30
N ALA A 18 -6.36 2.69 -26.64
CA ALA A 18 -5.93 3.22 -25.37
C ALA A 18 -5.80 2.05 -24.37
N PRO A 19 -4.68 1.94 -23.63
CA PRO A 19 -4.60 0.95 -22.56
C PRO A 19 -5.71 1.20 -21.55
N PRO A 20 -6.30 0.14 -20.95
CA PRO A 20 -7.29 0.32 -19.90
C PRO A 20 -6.66 1.17 -18.80
N ALA A 21 -7.37 2.23 -18.38
CA ALA A 21 -7.02 2.95 -17.16
C ALA A 21 -6.89 1.90 -16.04
N GLY A 22 -5.70 1.83 -15.42
CA GLY A 22 -5.45 0.88 -14.35
C GLY A 22 -6.53 1.03 -13.28
N ALA A 23 -7.19 -0.07 -12.93
CA ALA A 23 -8.08 -0.07 -11.79
C ALA A 23 -7.27 0.36 -10.57
N ALA A 24 -7.77 1.34 -9.82
CA ALA A 24 -7.17 1.72 -8.55
C ALA A 24 -7.05 0.46 -7.67
N ASP A 25 -5.85 0.17 -7.17
CA ASP A 25 -5.66 -0.97 -6.27
C ASP A 25 -6.33 -0.65 -4.94
N THR A 26 -7.46 -1.31 -4.67
CA THR A 26 -8.22 -1.16 -3.43
C THR A 26 -7.49 -1.75 -2.22
N GLY A 27 -6.37 -2.45 -2.45
CA GLY A 27 -5.53 -3.06 -1.43
C GLY A 27 -6.13 -4.34 -0.82
N GLN A 28 -5.27 -5.14 -0.19
CA GLN A 28 -5.63 -6.32 0.59
C GLN A 28 -5.52 -6.00 2.07
N MET A 29 -6.58 -6.25 2.84
CA MET A 29 -6.48 -6.19 4.30
C MET A 29 -5.86 -7.47 4.85
N VAL A 30 -4.86 -7.33 5.71
CA VAL A 30 -4.27 -8.44 6.46
C VAL A 30 -4.42 -8.21 7.96
N LEU A 31 -4.65 -9.29 8.68
CA LEU A 31 -4.75 -9.34 10.13
C LEU A 31 -3.50 -10.03 10.68
N LEU A 32 -2.82 -9.35 11.59
CA LEU A 32 -1.59 -9.82 12.21
C LEU A 32 -1.84 -10.04 13.70
N GLN A 33 -1.13 -10.98 14.29
CA GLN A 33 -1.08 -11.20 15.74
C GLN A 33 -2.46 -11.48 16.33
N SER A 34 -3.14 -12.48 15.77
CA SER A 34 -4.51 -12.84 16.13
C SER A 34 -5.49 -11.67 15.98
N GLY A 35 -5.24 -10.79 15.00
CA GLY A 35 -6.07 -9.64 14.68
C GLY A 35 -5.85 -8.40 15.56
N SER A 36 -4.80 -8.38 16.39
CA SER A 36 -4.46 -7.19 17.20
C SER A 36 -4.01 -6.01 16.34
N VAL A 37 -3.42 -6.30 15.17
CA VAL A 37 -3.01 -5.31 14.18
C VAL A 37 -3.69 -5.64 12.84
N ARG A 38 -4.15 -4.60 12.15
CA ARG A 38 -4.63 -4.69 10.77
C ARG A 38 -3.77 -3.84 9.85
N CYS A 39 -3.46 -4.35 8.67
CA CYS A 39 -2.72 -3.60 7.66
C CYS A 39 -3.41 -3.66 6.31
N LEU A 40 -3.41 -2.55 5.58
CA LEU A 40 -3.78 -2.49 4.17
C LEU A 40 -2.51 -2.57 3.33
N VAL A 41 -2.47 -3.51 2.38
CA VAL A 41 -1.31 -3.76 1.51
C VAL A 41 -1.71 -3.47 0.07
N SER A 42 -1.03 -2.51 -0.56
CA SER A 42 -1.35 -2.03 -1.91
C SER A 42 -0.10 -1.97 -2.79
N THR A 43 -0.29 -2.14 -4.10
CA THR A 43 0.67 -1.86 -5.18
C THR A 43 0.66 -0.39 -5.59
N ASP A 44 -0.44 0.31 -5.37
CA ASP A 44 -0.61 1.72 -5.73
C ASP A 44 -1.73 2.35 -4.90
N ASP A 45 -1.37 3.01 -3.80
CA ASP A 45 -2.35 3.70 -2.95
C ASP A 45 -2.34 5.22 -3.24
N PRO A 46 -3.38 5.75 -3.91
CA PRO A 46 -3.43 7.16 -4.27
C PRO A 46 -3.60 8.08 -3.07
N ALA A 47 -4.11 7.59 -1.92
CA ALA A 47 -4.30 8.40 -0.72
C ALA A 47 -2.96 8.91 -0.15
N PHE A 48 -1.86 8.23 -0.47
CA PHE A 48 -0.52 8.56 -0.02
C PHE A 48 0.42 8.92 -1.18
N GLY A 49 -0.12 9.36 -2.33
CA GLY A 49 0.68 9.81 -3.48
C GLY A 49 1.15 8.68 -4.41
N GLY A 50 0.57 7.49 -4.29
CA GLY A 50 0.80 6.37 -5.19
C GLY A 50 2.01 5.49 -4.84
N GLY A 51 2.11 4.40 -5.58
CA GLY A 51 3.12 3.36 -5.45
C GLY A 51 2.84 2.31 -4.37
N PRO A 52 3.70 1.28 -4.27
CA PRO A 52 3.51 0.17 -3.36
C PRO A 52 3.66 0.65 -1.92
N MET A 53 2.72 0.28 -1.06
CA MET A 53 2.81 0.58 0.37
C MET A 53 2.03 -0.38 1.24
N THR A 54 2.41 -0.39 2.52
CA THR A 54 1.63 -1.02 3.58
C THR A 54 1.32 0.01 4.65
N VAL A 55 0.05 0.08 5.05
CA VAL A 55 -0.45 0.96 6.12
C VAL A 55 -1.03 0.12 7.24
N CYS A 56 -0.48 0.20 8.44
CA CYS A 56 -0.95 -0.55 9.60
C CYS A 56 -1.62 0.34 10.65
N ALA A 57 -2.61 -0.23 11.34
CA ALA A 57 -3.24 0.34 12.53
C ALA A 57 -3.48 -0.74 13.60
N LEU A 58 -3.48 -0.37 14.89
CA LEU A 58 -4.04 -1.24 15.92
C LEU A 58 -5.55 -1.39 15.70
N THR A 59 -6.06 -2.61 15.85
CA THR A 59 -7.48 -2.89 15.59
C THR A 59 -8.41 -2.22 16.62
N ASN A 60 -7.90 -1.94 17.82
CA ASN A 60 -8.63 -1.21 18.86
C ASN A 60 -8.76 0.32 18.61
N GLY A 61 -8.20 0.81 17.50
CA GLY A 61 -8.23 2.22 17.11
C GLY A 61 -7.29 3.13 17.90
N GLN A 62 -6.53 2.61 18.87
CA GLN A 62 -5.56 3.40 19.61
C GLN A 62 -4.27 3.61 18.80
N PRO A 63 -3.59 4.75 18.96
CA PRO A 63 -2.21 4.92 18.52
C PRO A 63 -1.27 3.93 19.19
N TRP A 64 -0.18 3.54 18.51
CA TRP A 64 0.92 2.85 19.18
C TRP A 64 1.52 3.73 20.29
N GLY A 65 2.08 3.07 21.32
CA GLY A 65 2.77 3.77 22.42
C GLY A 65 3.90 4.69 21.92
N MET A 66 4.57 4.31 20.83
CA MET A 66 5.66 5.08 20.21
C MET A 66 5.22 6.08 19.14
N ALA A 67 3.92 6.14 18.79
CA ALA A 67 3.45 7.04 17.75
C ALA A 67 3.62 8.51 18.21
N PRO A 68 4.16 9.39 17.34
CA PRO A 68 4.35 10.78 17.68
C PRO A 68 3.02 11.54 17.69
N TRP A 69 3.06 12.70 18.34
CA TRP A 69 2.02 13.71 18.20
C TRP A 69 2.24 14.48 16.90
N GLU A 70 1.17 14.82 16.20
CA GLU A 70 1.28 15.73 15.06
C GLU A 70 1.67 17.15 15.51
N SER A 71 2.27 17.91 14.61
CA SER A 71 2.65 19.32 14.85
C SER A 71 1.51 20.32 14.59
N SER A 72 0.31 19.83 14.28
CA SER A 72 -0.86 20.68 14.04
C SER A 72 -1.34 21.33 15.34
N LYS A 73 -2.11 22.42 15.24
CA LYS A 73 -2.75 23.10 16.38
C LYS A 73 -3.49 22.13 17.31
N TRP A 74 -4.08 21.08 16.74
CA TRP A 74 -4.95 20.15 17.45
C TRP A 74 -4.19 19.03 18.18
N HIS A 75 -2.88 18.89 17.92
CA HIS A 75 -1.98 17.95 18.61
C HIS A 75 -2.63 16.57 18.83
N GLN A 76 -3.07 15.92 17.76
CA GLN A 76 -3.56 14.54 17.82
C GLN A 76 -2.40 13.54 17.71
N ARG A 77 -2.55 12.38 18.37
CA ARG A 77 -1.62 11.26 18.14
C ARG A 77 -1.88 10.64 16.77
N LEU A 78 -0.81 10.46 16.01
CA LEU A 78 -0.84 9.72 14.75
C LEU A 78 -1.09 8.24 15.05
N ASN A 79 -1.89 7.57 14.23
CA ASN A 79 -2.37 6.22 14.52
C ASN A 79 -2.13 5.23 13.38
N LEU A 80 -1.63 5.70 12.24
CA LEU A 80 -1.25 4.88 11.11
C LEU A 80 0.27 4.86 10.99
N ALA A 81 0.83 3.66 10.86
CA ALA A 81 2.23 3.47 10.48
C ALA A 81 2.27 3.08 9.00
N VAL A 82 3.01 3.85 8.21
CA VAL A 82 3.06 3.71 6.76
C VAL A 82 4.49 3.33 6.37
N VAL A 83 4.63 2.32 5.50
CA VAL A 83 5.88 2.05 4.81
C VAL A 83 5.64 1.98 3.30
N ARG A 84 6.44 2.72 2.54
CA ARG A 84 6.45 2.63 1.08
C ARG A 84 7.41 1.52 0.63
N GLY A 85 7.22 0.99 -0.57
CA GLY A 85 8.17 0.08 -1.20
C GLY A 85 9.55 0.70 -1.43
N THR A 86 9.68 2.03 -1.39
CA THR A 86 10.97 2.74 -1.40
C THR A 86 11.71 2.71 -0.05
N GLY A 87 11.07 2.20 1.01
CA GLY A 87 11.62 2.16 2.37
C GLY A 87 11.35 3.40 3.21
N GLU A 88 10.67 4.40 2.67
CA GLU A 88 10.19 5.52 3.48
C GLU A 88 9.18 5.02 4.51
N PHE A 89 9.50 5.20 5.79
CA PHE A 89 8.63 4.90 6.92
C PHE A 89 8.21 6.19 7.60
N PHE A 90 6.91 6.38 7.80
CA PHE A 90 6.35 7.56 8.44
C PHE A 90 5.04 7.25 9.16
N TRP A 91 4.61 8.23 9.95
CA TRP A 91 3.36 8.17 10.69
C TRP A 91 2.33 9.08 10.02
N ASP A 92 1.08 8.64 10.01
CA ASP A 92 -0.05 9.45 9.55
C ASP A 92 -1.28 9.28 10.48
N ARG A 93 -2.28 10.11 10.28
CA ARG A 93 -3.58 10.03 10.93
C ARG A 93 -4.61 9.54 9.93
N GLY A 94 -5.47 8.64 10.39
CA GLY A 94 -6.67 8.31 9.64
C GLY A 94 -7.34 7.05 10.14
N LEU A 95 -8.17 6.48 9.27
CA LEU A 95 -8.79 5.19 9.50
C LEU A 95 -8.52 4.33 8.28
N LEU A 96 -8.10 3.09 8.53
CA LEU A 96 -8.11 2.09 7.46
C LEU A 96 -9.56 1.81 7.04
N PRO A 97 -9.80 1.48 5.75
CA PRO A 97 -11.11 1.12 5.24
C PRO A 97 -11.80 0.06 6.10
N ASP A 98 -13.13 0.11 6.15
CA ASP A 98 -13.90 -0.98 6.74
C ASP A 98 -13.66 -2.25 5.89
N PRO A 99 -13.24 -3.38 6.49
CA PRO A 99 -13.13 -4.65 5.80
C PRO A 99 -14.35 -5.03 4.95
N ALA A 100 -15.56 -4.67 5.38
CA ALA A 100 -16.80 -4.96 4.66
C ALA A 100 -16.93 -4.17 3.34
N GLN A 101 -16.13 -3.12 3.15
CA GLN A 101 -16.10 -2.29 1.96
C GLN A 101 -15.01 -2.71 0.96
N LEU A 102 -14.15 -3.66 1.33
CA LEU A 102 -13.11 -4.17 0.45
C LEU A 102 -13.65 -5.32 -0.41
N PRO A 103 -13.17 -5.47 -1.67
CA PRO A 103 -13.63 -6.53 -2.56
C PRO A 103 -13.22 -7.94 -2.10
N THR A 104 -12.23 -8.02 -1.21
CA THR A 104 -11.67 -9.27 -0.67
C THR A 104 -11.74 -9.28 0.84
N ALA A 105 -12.07 -10.45 1.42
CA ALA A 105 -12.05 -10.63 2.87
C ALA A 105 -10.63 -10.43 3.45
N PRO A 106 -10.52 -9.96 4.71
CA PRO A 106 -9.22 -9.91 5.40
C PRO A 106 -8.56 -11.28 5.52
N VAL A 107 -7.23 -11.29 5.39
CA VAL A 107 -6.41 -12.51 5.51
C VAL A 107 -5.63 -12.48 6.82
N SER A 108 -5.78 -13.49 7.67
CA SER A 108 -4.89 -13.66 8.84
C SER A 108 -3.55 -14.25 8.40
N VAL A 109 -2.45 -13.64 8.87
CA VAL A 109 -1.08 -14.06 8.54
C VAL A 109 -0.39 -14.70 9.75
N ASP A 110 -1.16 -15.27 10.67
CA ASP A 110 -0.60 -15.90 11.89
C ASP A 110 -0.02 -17.31 11.63
N GLY A 111 -0.45 -17.98 10.55
CA GLY A 111 -0.13 -19.38 10.25
C GLY A 111 1.04 -19.60 9.28
N GLY A 112 1.62 -18.56 8.71
CA GLY A 112 2.71 -18.67 7.73
C GLY A 112 2.86 -17.43 6.86
N ALA A 113 3.85 -17.45 5.96
CA ALA A 113 4.10 -16.34 5.05
C ALA A 113 2.93 -16.15 4.06
N TYR A 114 2.57 -14.90 3.82
CA TYR A 114 1.56 -14.47 2.86
C TYR A 114 2.18 -13.50 1.88
N LYS A 115 1.96 -13.72 0.58
CA LYS A 115 2.51 -12.89 -0.49
C LYS A 115 1.39 -12.24 -1.28
N ILE A 116 1.45 -10.92 -1.42
CA ILE A 116 0.45 -10.14 -2.15
C ILE A 116 1.07 -8.84 -2.63
N ASN A 117 0.72 -8.38 -3.84
CA ASN A 117 1.07 -7.03 -4.31
C ASN A 117 2.59 -6.70 -4.27
N GLY A 118 3.44 -7.73 -4.44
CA GLY A 118 4.90 -7.59 -4.33
C GLY A 118 5.42 -7.46 -2.89
N TRP A 119 4.57 -7.69 -1.90
CA TRP A 119 4.93 -7.75 -0.49
C TRP A 119 4.95 -9.19 0.01
N THR A 120 5.96 -9.53 0.79
CA THR A 120 6.00 -10.74 1.61
C THR A 120 5.75 -10.35 3.07
N ILE A 121 4.76 -11.00 3.69
CA ILE A 121 4.34 -10.78 5.08
C ILE A 121 4.50 -12.10 5.81
N GLU A 122 5.31 -12.15 6.86
CA GLU A 122 5.60 -13.42 7.54
C GLU A 122 5.74 -13.25 9.06
N PRO A 123 5.24 -14.20 9.85
CA PRO A 123 5.55 -14.27 11.28
C PRO A 123 7.06 -14.44 11.49
N GLU A 124 7.61 -13.68 12.43
CA GLU A 124 9.00 -13.78 12.85
C GLU A 124 9.09 -13.64 14.38
N GLY A 125 8.97 -14.76 15.10
CA GLY A 125 8.94 -14.76 16.56
C GLY A 125 7.72 -14.00 17.10
N LEU A 126 7.95 -12.94 17.87
CA LEU A 126 6.88 -12.10 18.47
C LEU A 126 6.44 -10.92 17.60
N ARG A 127 6.95 -10.83 16.37
CA ARG A 127 6.65 -9.77 15.40
C ARG A 127 6.24 -10.37 14.07
N THR A 128 5.70 -9.54 13.21
CA THR A 128 5.51 -9.84 11.79
C THR A 128 6.48 -8.99 11.00
N ARG A 129 7.14 -9.59 10.01
CA ARG A 129 7.96 -8.88 9.04
C ARG A 129 7.14 -8.64 7.78
N VAL A 130 7.11 -7.40 7.32
CA VAL A 130 6.49 -6.99 6.05
C VAL A 130 7.61 -6.47 5.16
N THR A 131 7.86 -7.09 4.02
CA THR A 131 8.94 -6.74 3.08
C THR A 131 8.37 -6.48 1.70
N TYR A 132 8.79 -5.40 1.04
CA TYR A 132 8.58 -5.23 -0.39
C TYR A 132 9.66 -5.97 -1.15
N ASP A 133 9.27 -6.96 -1.94
CA ASP A 133 10.17 -7.95 -2.52
C ASP A 133 11.19 -7.32 -3.48
N ALA A 134 10.81 -6.25 -4.18
CA ALA A 134 11.67 -5.64 -5.20
C ALA A 134 12.85 -4.84 -4.61
N THR A 135 12.69 -4.27 -3.42
CA THR A 135 13.71 -3.41 -2.78
C THR A 135 14.27 -3.99 -1.50
N GLY A 136 13.59 -4.97 -0.91
CA GLY A 136 13.94 -5.53 0.39
C GLY A 136 13.61 -4.62 1.57
N HIS A 137 13.01 -3.45 1.34
CA HIS A 137 12.59 -2.53 2.41
C HIS A 137 11.26 -2.95 3.02
N GLY A 138 11.00 -2.47 4.23
CA GLY A 138 9.72 -2.77 4.86
C GLY A 138 9.67 -2.36 6.32
N MET A 139 8.92 -3.13 7.10
CA MET A 139 8.77 -2.86 8.53
C MET A 139 8.58 -4.13 9.35
N PHE A 140 8.97 -4.03 10.63
CA PHE A 140 8.61 -4.98 11.65
C PHE A 140 7.42 -4.46 12.43
N VAL A 141 6.47 -5.34 12.72
CA VAL A 141 5.19 -4.97 13.33
C VAL A 141 4.86 -5.89 14.50
N ASN A 142 4.52 -5.30 15.64
CA ASN A 142 3.67 -5.92 16.65
C ASN A 142 2.76 -4.88 17.33
N ALA A 143 1.92 -5.33 18.27
CA ALA A 143 0.99 -4.46 18.99
C ALA A 143 1.68 -3.41 19.90
N VAL A 144 2.96 -3.59 20.23
CA VAL A 144 3.73 -2.71 21.11
C VAL A 144 4.65 -1.77 20.32
N GLU A 145 5.31 -2.30 19.29
CA GLU A 145 6.37 -1.67 18.52
C GLU A 145 6.14 -1.87 17.01
N ILE A 146 6.43 -0.81 16.25
CA ILE A 146 6.46 -0.83 14.79
C ILE A 146 7.61 0.05 14.29
N ARG A 147 8.40 -0.45 13.34
CA ARG A 147 9.54 0.29 12.79
C ARG A 147 9.89 -0.13 11.36
N GLY A 148 10.32 0.82 10.54
CA GLY A 148 10.88 0.57 9.22
C GLY A 148 12.29 -0.06 9.25
N TYR A 149 12.72 -0.61 8.11
CA TYR A 149 14.09 -1.04 7.82
C TYR A 149 14.43 -0.98 6.31
#